data_AF-A0A9D5V6R0-F1
#
_entry.id   AF-A0A9D5V6R0-F1
#
_cell.length_a   1.000
_cell.length_b   1.000
_cell.length_c   1.000
_cell.angle_alpha   90.00
_cell.angle_beta   90.00
_cell.angle_gamma   90.00
#
_symmetry.space_group_name_H-M   'P 1'
#
loop_
_entity.id
_entity.type
_entity.pdbx_description
1 polymer ?
#
loop_
_entity_poly.entity_id
_entity_poly.type
_entity_poly.pdbx_seq_one_letter_code
_entity_poly.pdbx_strand_id
1 'polypeptide(L)'
;PAHPDYARLIGQNKGISVSPVFGGYTSQAEFEFLCGVPAFQEFDQIEFNTFTGAPTYCLPGILKDFGYATVASNGFKPDFFNTVPAYRGLGFESAYFSKEYTPTSETYLSKGDDTDNKYFYDGDLYDQNLAFVKTLLDKKKPFFNYVLTVYGHLPFDLGRRAGPPLFSLPALHPDLQKIVNQNHYRTQALARYLQELIALDPESLIVLAADHLPPLSDGTQDYLTYGYLPALPDPLHSNLFLVFDKGRPVKPTERVFSHFNIYRLILDHLTDHEYCRIQRCAFDAPYDKEPLRDDYRIIMGLASR
;
A
#
# COMPACT_ATOMS: atom_id res chain seq x y z
N PRO A 1 13.00 -3.28 14.84
CA PRO A 1 14.20 -3.38 13.97
C PRO A 1 13.84 -3.98 12.61
N ALA A 2 14.41 -3.47 11.52
CA ALA A 2 14.24 -4.10 10.21
C ALA A 2 15.18 -5.32 10.06
N HIS A 3 14.79 -6.29 9.24
CA HIS A 3 15.63 -7.43 8.89
C HIS A 3 16.90 -6.97 8.13
N PRO A 4 18.08 -7.59 8.33
CA PRO A 4 19.32 -7.19 7.65
C PRO A 4 19.23 -7.20 6.12
N ASP A 5 18.51 -8.17 5.54
CA ASP A 5 18.36 -8.25 4.08
C ASP A 5 17.53 -7.10 3.52
N TYR A 6 16.51 -6.66 4.25
CA TYR A 6 15.75 -5.46 3.92
C TYR A 6 16.66 -4.22 3.93
N ALA A 7 17.43 -4.05 5.01
CA ALA A 7 18.34 -2.92 5.14
C ALA A 7 19.42 -2.91 4.04
N ARG A 8 19.92 -4.09 3.64
CA ARG A 8 20.91 -4.24 2.57
C ARG A 8 20.33 -3.97 1.18
N LEU A 9 19.11 -4.46 0.93
CA LEU A 9 18.43 -4.30 -0.34
C LEU A 9 18.14 -2.83 -0.64
N ILE A 10 17.67 -2.07 0.35
CA ILE A 10 17.21 -0.69 0.17
C ILE A 10 18.33 0.33 0.41
N GLY A 11 19.20 0.06 1.39
CA GLY A 11 20.24 1.00 1.80
C GLY A 11 19.66 2.36 2.21
N GLN A 12 20.13 3.44 1.56
CA GLN A 12 19.65 4.81 1.78
C GLN A 12 18.59 5.25 0.74
N ASN A 13 18.19 4.36 -0.16
CA ASN A 13 17.22 4.66 -1.23
C ASN A 13 15.78 4.53 -0.71
N LYS A 14 15.43 5.38 0.24
CA LYS A 14 14.10 5.47 0.85
C LYS A 14 13.61 6.91 0.80
N GLY A 15 12.31 7.06 0.59
CA GLY A 15 11.60 8.33 0.64
C GLY A 15 10.58 8.36 1.78
N ILE A 16 9.87 9.48 1.87
CA ILE A 16 8.74 9.67 2.77
C ILE A 16 7.53 10.06 1.93
N SER A 17 6.39 9.40 2.17
CA SER A 17 5.09 9.83 1.66
C SER A 17 4.14 10.16 2.81
N VAL A 18 3.40 11.26 2.67
CA VAL A 18 2.42 11.76 3.63
C VAL A 18 1.07 11.14 3.32
N SER A 19 0.62 10.30 4.24
CA SER A 19 -0.68 9.65 4.21
C SER A 19 -1.80 10.64 4.54
N PRO A 20 -3.03 10.44 4.04
CA PRO A 20 -4.19 11.21 4.51
C PRO A 20 -4.59 10.88 5.93
N VAL A 21 -4.08 9.79 6.52
CA VAL A 21 -4.61 9.21 7.74
C VAL A 21 -3.51 8.76 8.71
N PHE A 22 -3.87 8.71 9.99
CA PHE A 22 -3.07 8.16 11.09
C PHE A 22 -3.91 7.15 11.86
N GLY A 23 -3.32 5.99 12.21
CA GLY A 23 -3.92 5.01 13.10
C GLY A 23 -5.05 4.15 12.53
N GLY A 24 -5.55 4.43 11.32
CA GLY A 24 -6.60 3.63 10.69
C GLY A 24 -7.04 4.19 9.35
N TYR A 25 -8.14 3.65 8.82
CA TYR A 25 -8.75 4.06 7.55
C TYR A 25 -7.85 3.85 6.32
N THR A 26 -7.19 2.68 6.24
CA THR A 26 -6.33 2.27 5.12
C THR A 26 -6.93 2.63 3.75
N SER A 27 -8.24 2.46 3.54
CA SER A 27 -8.92 2.79 2.28
C SER A 27 -8.76 4.24 1.82
N GLN A 28 -8.55 5.20 2.73
CA GLN A 28 -8.23 6.58 2.35
C GLN A 28 -6.84 6.68 1.72
N ALA A 29 -5.85 5.97 2.28
CA ALA A 29 -4.51 5.88 1.71
C ALA A 29 -4.53 5.17 0.36
N GLU A 30 -5.34 4.11 0.22
CA GLU A 30 -5.56 3.43 -1.06
C GLU A 30 -6.20 4.36 -2.09
N PHE A 31 -7.23 5.11 -1.70
CA PHE A 31 -7.89 6.09 -2.56
C PHE A 31 -6.91 7.14 -3.06
N GLU A 32 -6.11 7.77 -2.19
CA GLU A 32 -5.11 8.74 -2.64
C GLU A 32 -4.09 8.09 -3.58
N PHE A 33 -3.54 6.92 -3.21
CA PHE A 33 -2.56 6.20 -4.03
C PHE A 33 -3.09 5.90 -5.43
N LEU A 34 -4.33 5.41 -5.51
CA LEU A 34 -4.91 4.89 -6.76
C LEU A 34 -5.61 5.98 -7.58
N CYS A 35 -6.14 7.04 -6.99
CA CYS A 35 -6.91 8.05 -7.71
C CYS A 35 -6.15 9.36 -7.97
N GLY A 36 -5.01 9.57 -7.31
CA GLY A 36 -4.17 10.73 -7.60
C GLY A 36 -4.72 12.08 -7.14
N VAL A 37 -5.71 12.06 -6.25
CA VAL A 37 -6.34 13.23 -5.63
C VAL A 37 -6.40 13.07 -4.11
N PRO A 38 -6.42 14.17 -3.33
CA PRO A 38 -6.55 14.07 -1.89
C PRO A 38 -7.90 13.48 -1.46
N ALA A 39 -7.90 12.71 -0.38
CA ALA A 39 -9.13 12.18 0.20
C ALA A 39 -9.78 13.25 1.10
N PHE A 40 -10.61 14.12 0.49
CA PHE A 40 -11.17 15.29 1.16
C PHE A 40 -12.30 15.00 2.17
N GLN A 41 -12.90 13.83 2.11
CA GLN A 41 -14.00 13.39 2.98
C GLN A 41 -15.22 14.33 2.91
N GLU A 42 -15.53 14.87 1.73
CA GLU A 42 -16.66 15.82 1.59
C GLU A 42 -18.02 15.14 1.62
N PHE A 43 -18.10 13.91 1.12
CA PHE A 43 -19.37 13.18 0.94
C PHE A 43 -19.54 12.02 1.93
N ASP A 44 -18.45 11.37 2.31
CA ASP A 44 -18.39 10.33 3.33
C ASP A 44 -17.05 10.43 4.09
N GLN A 45 -16.96 9.83 5.28
CA GLN A 45 -15.68 9.74 6.01
C GLN A 45 -14.69 8.79 5.32
N ILE A 46 -15.18 7.85 4.53
CA ILE A 46 -14.37 6.90 3.75
C ILE A 46 -14.82 6.96 2.30
N GLU A 47 -13.94 7.39 1.40
CA GLU A 47 -14.30 7.63 -0.01
C GLU A 47 -14.83 6.36 -0.68
N PHE A 48 -14.26 5.21 -0.36
CA PHE A 48 -14.71 3.92 -0.89
C PHE A 48 -16.19 3.67 -0.63
N ASN A 49 -16.79 4.19 0.45
CA ASN A 49 -18.23 4.01 0.74
C ASN A 49 -19.14 4.66 -0.31
N THR A 50 -18.65 5.64 -1.08
CA THR A 50 -19.42 6.27 -2.16
C THR A 50 -19.41 5.45 -3.45
N PHE A 51 -18.50 4.48 -3.58
CA PHE A 51 -18.38 3.67 -4.80
C PHE A 51 -19.50 2.65 -4.93
N THR A 52 -20.25 2.71 -6.02
CA THR A 52 -21.29 1.73 -6.41
C THR A 52 -20.73 0.59 -7.27
N GLY A 53 -19.48 0.74 -7.74
CA GLY A 53 -18.89 -0.09 -8.78
C GLY A 53 -18.94 0.53 -10.18
N ALA A 54 -19.53 1.72 -10.31
CA ALA A 54 -19.45 2.52 -11.54
C ALA A 54 -17.99 2.91 -11.86
N PRO A 55 -17.55 2.86 -13.13
CA PRO A 55 -16.19 3.22 -13.50
C PRO A 55 -15.82 4.67 -13.15
N THR A 56 -14.61 4.86 -12.64
CA THR A 56 -14.01 6.15 -12.28
C THR A 56 -12.65 6.33 -12.97
N TYR A 57 -12.11 7.55 -12.94
CA TYR A 57 -10.81 7.89 -13.54
C TYR A 57 -9.64 7.71 -12.56
N CYS A 58 -9.55 6.54 -11.94
CA CYS A 58 -8.41 6.16 -11.10
C CYS A 58 -7.41 5.29 -11.89
N LEU A 59 -6.18 5.16 -11.36
CA LEU A 59 -5.04 4.51 -12.00
C LEU A 59 -5.35 3.13 -12.58
N PRO A 60 -6.04 2.20 -11.88
CA PRO A 60 -6.33 0.89 -12.44
C PRO A 60 -7.19 0.98 -13.72
N GLY A 61 -8.23 1.82 -13.71
CA GLY A 61 -9.05 2.06 -14.89
C GLY A 61 -8.25 2.66 -16.04
N ILE A 62 -7.42 3.66 -15.76
CA ILE A 62 -6.58 4.33 -16.76
C ILE A 62 -5.58 3.35 -17.37
N LEU A 63 -4.86 2.58 -16.56
CA LEU A 63 -3.89 1.60 -17.07
C LEU A 63 -4.57 0.49 -17.89
N LYS A 64 -5.77 0.07 -17.49
CA LYS A 64 -6.57 -0.89 -18.27
C LYS A 64 -6.89 -0.35 -19.66
N ASP A 65 -7.26 0.93 -19.78
CA ASP A 65 -7.52 1.57 -21.08
C ASP A 65 -6.26 1.66 -21.96
N PHE A 66 -5.07 1.69 -21.34
CA PHE A 66 -3.77 1.57 -22.03
C PHE A 66 -3.30 0.11 -22.23
N GLY A 67 -4.17 -0.87 -22.01
CA GLY A 67 -3.90 -2.27 -22.32
C GLY A 67 -3.17 -3.06 -21.22
N TYR A 68 -3.05 -2.51 -20.01
CA TYR A 68 -2.55 -3.28 -18.86
C TYR A 68 -3.62 -4.24 -18.35
N ALA A 69 -3.20 -5.41 -17.84
CA ALA A 69 -4.06 -6.17 -16.95
C ALA A 69 -4.01 -5.55 -15.55
N THR A 70 -5.15 -5.30 -14.90
CA THR A 70 -5.15 -4.64 -13.59
C THR A 70 -5.69 -5.56 -12.52
N VAL A 71 -4.85 -5.90 -11.55
CA VAL A 71 -5.16 -6.91 -10.53
C VAL A 71 -4.93 -6.35 -9.14
N ALA A 72 -5.89 -6.55 -8.25
CA ALA A 72 -5.76 -6.31 -6.83
C ALA A 72 -5.71 -7.63 -6.05
N SER A 73 -4.85 -7.70 -5.03
CA SER A 73 -4.72 -8.84 -4.13
C SER A 73 -4.81 -8.34 -2.69
N ASN A 74 -5.83 -8.75 -1.95
CA ASN A 74 -6.11 -8.27 -0.60
C ASN A 74 -6.30 -9.46 0.34
N GLY A 75 -5.40 -9.61 1.32
CA GLY A 75 -5.43 -10.73 2.27
C GLY A 75 -6.55 -10.65 3.33
N PHE A 76 -7.40 -9.63 3.31
CA PHE A 76 -8.42 -9.39 4.31
C PHE A 76 -9.86 -9.49 3.79
N LYS A 77 -10.82 -9.13 4.65
CA LYS A 77 -12.25 -9.23 4.38
C LYS A 77 -12.67 -8.27 3.25
N PRO A 78 -13.36 -8.75 2.22
CA PRO A 78 -13.75 -7.95 1.05
C PRO A 78 -14.78 -6.86 1.37
N ASP A 79 -15.63 -7.06 2.38
CA ASP A 79 -16.70 -6.09 2.73
C ASP A 79 -16.20 -4.93 3.60
N PHE A 80 -14.95 -4.99 4.07
CA PHE A 80 -14.38 -3.91 4.87
C PHE A 80 -14.22 -2.66 3.98
N PHE A 81 -14.67 -1.50 4.48
CA PHE A 81 -14.63 -0.22 3.75
C PHE A 81 -15.24 -0.25 2.33
N ASN A 82 -16.27 -1.06 2.06
CA ASN A 82 -16.90 -1.12 0.74
C ASN A 82 -15.91 -1.51 -0.39
N THR A 83 -14.89 -2.32 -0.08
CA THR A 83 -13.75 -2.58 -0.97
C THR A 83 -14.16 -3.22 -2.30
N VAL A 84 -15.14 -4.14 -2.31
CA VAL A 84 -15.56 -4.83 -3.56
C VAL A 84 -16.09 -3.86 -4.63
N PRO A 85 -17.14 -3.05 -4.38
CA PRO A 85 -17.59 -2.08 -5.36
C PRO A 85 -16.55 -0.97 -5.58
N ALA A 86 -15.77 -0.58 -4.57
CA ALA A 86 -14.67 0.36 -4.77
C ALA A 86 -13.64 -0.15 -5.78
N TYR A 87 -13.07 -1.34 -5.59
CA TYR A 87 -12.09 -1.92 -6.53
C TYR A 87 -12.65 -2.07 -7.95
N ARG A 88 -13.93 -2.44 -8.08
CA ARG A 88 -14.62 -2.46 -9.38
C ARG A 88 -14.67 -1.07 -10.01
N GLY A 89 -15.10 -0.05 -9.26
CA GLY A 89 -15.23 1.31 -9.76
C GLY A 89 -13.88 2.01 -10.01
N LEU A 90 -12.84 1.69 -9.22
CA LEU A 90 -11.45 2.10 -9.45
C LEU A 90 -10.90 1.53 -10.77
N GLY A 91 -11.47 0.43 -11.25
CA GLY A 91 -11.21 -0.13 -12.57
C GLY A 91 -10.31 -1.35 -12.60
N PHE A 92 -10.09 -2.03 -11.46
CA PHE A 92 -9.40 -3.33 -11.45
C PHE A 92 -10.18 -4.36 -12.29
N GLU A 93 -9.50 -5.06 -13.19
CA GLU A 93 -10.07 -6.18 -13.96
C GLU A 93 -10.38 -7.38 -13.04
N SER A 94 -9.48 -7.67 -12.11
CA SER A 94 -9.62 -8.76 -11.14
C SER A 94 -9.24 -8.31 -9.73
N ALA A 95 -9.98 -8.79 -8.74
CA ALA A 95 -9.67 -8.61 -7.33
C ALA A 95 -9.73 -9.96 -6.61
N TYR A 96 -8.63 -10.34 -5.96
CA TYR A 96 -8.49 -11.60 -5.25
C TYR A 96 -8.45 -11.34 -3.75
N PHE A 97 -9.35 -12.00 -3.03
CA PHE A 97 -9.45 -11.96 -1.58
C PHE A 97 -9.14 -13.34 -0.99
N SER A 98 -8.76 -13.41 0.29
CA SER A 98 -8.50 -14.69 0.95
C SER A 98 -9.74 -15.59 0.93
N LYS A 99 -9.56 -16.86 0.55
CA LYS A 99 -10.63 -17.86 0.44
C LYS A 99 -11.39 -18.05 1.75
N GLU A 100 -10.74 -17.82 2.89
CA GLU A 100 -11.35 -17.88 4.22
C GLU A 100 -12.45 -16.82 4.41
N TYR A 101 -12.43 -15.74 3.64
CA TYR A 101 -13.48 -14.71 3.63
C TYR A 101 -14.41 -14.82 2.41
N THR A 102 -13.92 -15.39 1.31
CA THR A 102 -14.67 -15.53 0.05
C THR A 102 -14.68 -16.98 -0.45
N PRO A 103 -15.34 -17.93 0.25
CA PRO A 103 -15.23 -19.36 -0.05
C PRO A 103 -15.80 -19.76 -1.41
N THR A 104 -16.67 -18.93 -1.99
CA THR A 104 -17.32 -19.15 -3.30
C THR A 104 -16.70 -18.36 -4.44
N SER A 105 -15.77 -17.43 -4.15
CA SER A 105 -15.10 -16.62 -5.17
C SER A 105 -13.84 -17.32 -5.69
N GLU A 106 -13.52 -17.10 -6.96
CA GLU A 106 -12.24 -17.53 -7.52
C GLU A 106 -11.10 -16.74 -6.86
N THR A 107 -10.15 -17.46 -6.26
CA THR A 107 -8.98 -16.84 -5.64
C THR A 107 -7.82 -17.81 -5.54
N TYR A 108 -6.60 -17.28 -5.67
CA TYR A 108 -5.37 -17.98 -5.38
C TYR A 108 -4.87 -17.76 -3.95
N LEU A 109 -5.53 -16.87 -3.19
CA LEU A 109 -5.15 -16.47 -1.84
C LEU A 109 -5.81 -17.35 -0.78
N SER A 110 -4.98 -17.88 0.13
CA SER A 110 -5.39 -18.74 1.23
C SER A 110 -4.49 -18.54 2.44
N LYS A 111 -5.08 -18.30 3.61
CA LYS A 111 -4.36 -18.36 4.90
C LYS A 111 -4.00 -19.81 5.27
N GLY A 112 -4.60 -20.78 4.59
CA GLY A 112 -4.36 -22.20 4.80
C GLY A 112 -4.83 -22.62 6.18
N ASP A 113 -3.98 -23.33 6.91
CA ASP A 113 -4.26 -23.82 8.25
C ASP A 113 -4.10 -22.78 9.37
N ASP A 114 -3.70 -21.54 9.07
CA ASP A 114 -3.53 -20.46 10.07
C ASP A 114 -4.88 -19.91 10.55
N THR A 115 -5.52 -20.69 11.42
CA THR A 115 -6.77 -20.34 12.10
C THR A 115 -6.55 -19.48 13.33
N ASP A 116 -5.34 -19.45 13.87
CA ASP A 116 -5.03 -18.84 15.17
C ASP A 116 -4.72 -17.34 15.02
N ASN A 117 -4.21 -16.92 13.86
CA ASN A 117 -4.01 -15.51 13.58
C ASN A 117 -5.24 -14.90 12.88
N LYS A 118 -5.65 -13.71 13.33
CA LYS A 118 -6.71 -12.93 12.66
C LYS A 118 -6.29 -12.54 11.25
N TYR A 119 -5.04 -12.09 11.08
CA TYR A 119 -4.56 -11.49 9.84
C TYR A 119 -3.71 -12.45 9.01
N PHE A 120 -3.78 -12.30 7.69
CA PHE A 120 -2.98 -13.06 6.74
C PHE A 120 -1.52 -12.67 6.87
N TYR A 121 -0.63 -13.63 7.18
CA TYR A 121 0.80 -13.40 7.26
C TYR A 121 1.38 -12.89 5.92
N ASP A 122 2.17 -11.81 5.98
CA ASP A 122 2.74 -11.15 4.79
C ASP A 122 3.58 -12.12 3.95
N GLY A 123 4.35 -13.02 4.57
CA GLY A 123 5.19 -13.98 3.84
C GLY A 123 4.37 -14.95 2.99
N ASP A 124 3.26 -15.46 3.52
CA ASP A 124 2.38 -16.38 2.78
C ASP A 124 1.65 -15.64 1.64
N LEU A 125 1.22 -14.40 1.89
CA LEU A 125 0.61 -13.53 0.87
C LEU A 125 1.58 -13.26 -0.28
N TYR A 126 2.82 -12.90 0.04
CA TYR A 126 3.85 -12.60 -0.95
C TYR A 126 4.27 -13.84 -1.75
N ASP A 127 4.44 -15.00 -1.10
CA ASP A 127 4.78 -16.26 -1.79
C ASP A 127 3.66 -16.67 -2.79
N GLN A 128 2.40 -16.51 -2.39
CA GLN A 128 1.25 -16.77 -3.26
C GLN A 128 1.14 -15.74 -4.40
N ASN A 129 1.38 -14.46 -4.12
CA ASN A 129 1.39 -13.42 -5.16
C ASN A 129 2.53 -13.64 -6.16
N LEU A 130 3.74 -14.01 -5.72
CA LEU A 130 4.85 -14.37 -6.60
C LEU A 130 4.50 -15.50 -7.57
N ALA A 131 3.84 -16.55 -7.06
CA ALA A 131 3.37 -17.64 -7.91
C ALA A 131 2.34 -17.15 -8.94
N PHE A 132 1.43 -16.26 -8.54
CA PHE A 132 0.45 -15.67 -9.44
C PHE A 132 1.07 -14.73 -10.48
N VAL A 133 2.05 -13.90 -10.10
CA VAL A 133 2.78 -13.00 -11.01
C VAL A 133 3.49 -13.79 -12.12
N LYS A 134 4.06 -14.97 -11.81
CA LYS A 134 4.61 -15.87 -12.85
C LYS A 134 3.58 -16.19 -13.93
N THR A 135 2.33 -16.47 -13.53
CA THR A 135 1.24 -16.74 -14.49
C THR A 135 0.82 -15.50 -15.28
N LEU A 136 0.96 -14.30 -14.72
CA LEU A 136 0.68 -13.05 -15.44
C LEU A 136 1.75 -12.78 -16.51
N LEU A 137 3.03 -13.00 -16.17
CA LEU A 137 4.15 -12.83 -17.11
C LEU A 137 4.04 -13.76 -18.31
N ASP A 138 3.59 -15.01 -18.12
CA ASP A 138 3.36 -15.97 -19.20
C ASP A 138 2.35 -15.48 -20.26
N LYS A 139 1.42 -14.58 -19.87
CA LYS A 139 0.43 -14.00 -20.79
C LYS A 139 1.02 -12.93 -21.72
N LYS A 140 2.24 -12.46 -21.49
CA LYS A 140 2.94 -11.43 -22.30
C LYS A 140 2.13 -10.13 -22.50
N LYS A 141 1.26 -9.80 -21.55
CA LYS A 141 0.51 -8.54 -21.46
C LYS A 141 1.10 -7.75 -20.28
N PRO A 142 1.36 -6.44 -20.41
CA PRO A 142 1.79 -5.65 -19.25
C PRO A 142 0.69 -5.68 -18.17
N PHE A 143 1.06 -5.59 -16.90
CA PHE A 143 0.09 -5.65 -15.82
C PHE A 143 0.43 -4.72 -14.66
N PHE A 144 -0.62 -4.23 -14.01
CA PHE A 144 -0.57 -3.50 -12.76
C PHE A 144 -1.02 -4.45 -11.65
N ASN A 145 -0.07 -4.90 -10.81
CA ASN A 145 -0.30 -5.79 -9.68
C ASN A 145 -0.29 -4.99 -8.37
N TYR A 146 -1.47 -4.75 -7.81
CA TYR A 146 -1.65 -4.09 -6.53
C TYR A 146 -1.83 -5.13 -5.41
N VAL A 147 -1.05 -5.02 -4.33
CA VAL A 147 -1.07 -5.96 -3.21
C VAL A 147 -1.25 -5.20 -1.91
N LEU A 148 -2.34 -5.48 -1.19
CA LEU A 148 -2.62 -4.92 0.13
C LEU A 148 -2.32 -5.93 1.23
N THR A 149 -1.41 -5.55 2.13
CA THR A 149 -1.05 -6.36 3.31
C THR A 149 -1.87 -5.97 4.53
N VAL A 150 -2.05 -6.90 5.49
CA VAL A 150 -2.84 -6.67 6.71
C VAL A 150 -2.21 -7.25 7.99
N TYR A 151 -1.13 -8.03 7.87
CA TYR A 151 -0.48 -8.67 9.01
C TYR A 151 -0.07 -7.66 10.09
N GLY A 152 0.39 -6.47 9.67
CA GLY A 152 0.82 -5.36 10.53
C GLY A 152 -0.24 -4.71 11.42
N HIS A 153 -1.48 -5.19 11.37
CA HIS A 153 -2.61 -4.54 12.03
C HIS A 153 -2.72 -4.93 13.52
N LEU A 154 -3.27 -4.02 14.34
CA LEU A 154 -3.55 -4.29 15.76
C LEU A 154 -4.47 -5.52 15.91
N PRO A 155 -4.20 -6.43 16.88
CA PRO A 155 -3.33 -6.25 18.05
C PRO A 155 -1.86 -6.68 17.86
N PHE A 156 -1.34 -6.65 16.62
CA PHE A 156 0.07 -6.91 16.27
C PHE A 156 0.54 -8.33 16.60
N ASP A 157 -0.39 -9.29 16.58
CA ASP A 157 -0.06 -10.66 16.91
C ASP A 157 0.93 -11.25 15.89
N LEU A 158 2.01 -11.83 16.42
CA LEU A 158 3.05 -12.45 15.62
C LEU A 158 2.49 -13.67 14.87
N GLY A 159 1.57 -14.41 15.50
CA GLY A 159 1.03 -15.66 14.98
C GLY A 159 2.09 -16.77 14.89
N ARG A 160 1.67 -17.97 14.51
CA ARG A 160 2.54 -19.15 14.42
C ARG A 160 3.32 -19.25 13.10
N ARG A 161 2.89 -18.51 12.08
CA ARG A 161 3.52 -18.46 10.74
C ARG A 161 4.87 -17.76 10.78
N ALA A 162 4.99 -16.74 11.63
CA ALA A 162 6.27 -16.12 11.93
C ALA A 162 7.08 -16.98 12.92
N GLY A 163 8.36 -16.66 13.04
CA GLY A 163 9.23 -17.32 14.02
C GLY A 163 8.96 -16.84 15.47
N PRO A 164 9.74 -17.35 16.45
CA PRO A 164 9.61 -16.91 17.83
C PRO A 164 10.00 -15.43 18.00
N PRO A 165 9.51 -14.72 19.02
CA PRO A 165 10.01 -13.37 19.34
C PRO A 165 11.53 -13.34 19.47
N LEU A 166 12.18 -12.38 18.80
CA LEU A 166 13.64 -12.21 18.75
C LEU A 166 14.12 -11.06 19.64
N PHE A 167 13.26 -10.09 19.89
CA PHE A 167 13.58 -8.89 20.66
C PHE A 167 12.75 -8.88 21.94
N SER A 168 13.33 -8.40 23.03
CA SER A 168 12.64 -8.13 24.29
C SER A 168 12.91 -6.70 24.71
N LEU A 169 11.85 -5.93 24.93
CA LEU A 169 11.92 -4.55 25.38
C LEU A 169 11.70 -4.50 26.91
N PRO A 170 12.55 -3.78 27.66
CA PRO A 170 12.39 -3.65 29.10
C PRO A 170 11.12 -2.88 29.44
N ALA A 171 10.14 -3.53 30.07
CA ALA A 171 8.90 -2.97 30.63
C ALA A 171 8.26 -1.83 29.81
N LEU A 172 8.29 -1.92 28.48
CA LEU A 172 7.62 -1.01 27.58
C LEU A 172 6.22 -1.52 27.24
N HIS A 173 5.40 -0.61 26.73
CA HIS A 173 4.05 -0.84 26.26
C HIS A 173 3.93 -2.19 25.50
N PRO A 174 3.02 -3.12 25.88
CA PRO A 174 2.93 -4.46 25.28
C PRO A 174 2.84 -4.47 23.76
N ASP A 175 2.21 -3.46 23.16
CA ASP A 175 2.14 -3.31 21.71
C ASP A 175 3.50 -3.04 21.07
N LEU A 176 4.39 -2.27 21.70
CA LEU A 176 5.73 -2.00 21.16
C LEU A 176 6.56 -3.28 21.08
N GLN A 177 6.46 -4.13 22.09
CA GLN A 177 7.10 -5.45 22.12
C GLN A 177 6.66 -6.29 20.92
N LYS A 178 5.36 -6.28 20.60
CA LYS A 178 4.81 -6.99 19.44
C LYS A 178 5.23 -6.35 18.12
N ILE A 179 5.03 -5.04 17.96
CA ILE A 179 5.36 -4.27 16.74
C ILE A 179 6.84 -4.46 16.37
N VAL A 180 7.75 -4.42 17.33
CA VAL A 180 9.19 -4.57 17.07
C VAL A 180 9.54 -5.95 16.50
N ASN A 181 8.92 -7.01 17.02
CA ASN A 181 9.11 -8.37 16.51
C ASN A 181 8.41 -8.56 15.17
N GLN A 182 7.18 -8.09 15.04
CA GLN A 182 6.40 -8.16 13.82
C GLN A 182 7.09 -7.41 12.67
N ASN A 183 7.61 -6.20 12.91
CA ASN A 183 8.35 -5.42 11.92
C ASN A 183 9.57 -6.17 11.36
N HIS A 184 10.26 -6.95 12.18
CA HIS A 184 11.39 -7.74 11.73
C HIS A 184 10.96 -8.82 10.72
N TYR A 185 9.91 -9.58 11.02
CA TYR A 185 9.38 -10.59 10.10
C TYR A 185 8.72 -9.99 8.86
N ARG A 186 8.01 -8.86 8.99
CA ARG A 186 7.45 -8.12 7.85
C ARG A 186 8.53 -7.67 6.87
N THR A 187 9.61 -7.09 7.40
CA THR A 187 10.73 -6.64 6.57
C THR A 187 11.54 -7.80 6.00
N GLN A 188 11.63 -8.94 6.70
CA GLN A 188 12.21 -10.17 6.15
C GLN A 188 11.40 -10.68 4.94
N ALA A 189 10.10 -10.85 5.11
CA ALA A 189 9.19 -11.30 4.06
C ALA A 189 9.20 -10.35 2.85
N LEU A 190 9.14 -9.04 3.11
CA LEU A 190 9.20 -8.02 2.06
C LEU A 190 10.54 -8.04 1.30
N ALA A 191 11.68 -8.20 1.99
CA ALA A 191 12.98 -8.27 1.33
C ALA A 191 13.06 -9.46 0.37
N ARG A 192 12.60 -10.64 0.82
CA ARG A 192 12.52 -11.84 -0.03
C ARG A 192 11.60 -11.61 -1.23
N TYR A 193 10.40 -11.07 -1.00
CA TYR A 193 9.42 -10.78 -2.04
C TYR A 193 10.00 -9.85 -3.13
N LEU A 194 10.63 -8.74 -2.72
CA LEU A 194 11.26 -7.80 -3.64
C LEU A 194 12.41 -8.43 -4.42
N GLN A 195 13.27 -9.22 -3.77
CA GLN A 195 14.37 -9.92 -4.44
C GLN A 195 13.86 -10.91 -5.50
N GLU A 196 12.84 -11.69 -5.17
CA GLU A 196 12.25 -12.66 -6.10
C GLU A 196 11.49 -11.97 -7.23
N LEU A 197 10.74 -10.88 -6.95
CA LEU A 197 10.09 -10.08 -7.98
C LEU A 197 11.09 -9.46 -8.96
N ILE A 198 12.16 -8.86 -8.46
CA ILE A 198 13.21 -8.24 -9.28
C ILE A 198 13.90 -9.30 -10.15
N ALA A 199 14.15 -10.48 -9.61
CA ALA A 199 14.73 -11.58 -10.38
C ALA A 199 13.76 -12.11 -11.46
N LEU A 200 12.45 -12.05 -11.20
CA LEU A 200 11.42 -12.56 -12.07
C LEU A 200 11.07 -11.58 -13.22
N ASP A 201 10.99 -10.29 -12.92
CA ASP A 201 10.76 -9.20 -13.88
C ASP A 201 11.70 -8.01 -13.58
N PRO A 202 12.94 -8.05 -14.10
CA PRO A 202 13.94 -7.04 -13.81
C PRO A 202 13.63 -5.68 -14.43
N GLU A 203 12.67 -5.56 -15.35
CA GLU A 203 12.27 -4.29 -15.97
C GLU A 203 11.05 -3.64 -15.29
N SER A 204 10.53 -4.28 -14.23
CA SER A 204 9.36 -3.76 -13.50
C SER A 204 9.64 -2.48 -12.73
N LEU A 205 8.63 -1.62 -12.65
CA LEU A 205 8.52 -0.56 -11.64
C LEU A 205 7.80 -1.13 -10.42
N ILE A 206 8.46 -1.14 -9.27
CA ILE A 206 7.88 -1.56 -8.00
C ILE A 206 7.76 -0.34 -7.10
N VAL A 207 6.54 -0.05 -6.64
CA VAL A 207 6.25 1.08 -5.75
C VAL A 207 5.62 0.56 -4.47
N LEU A 208 6.18 0.95 -3.32
CA LEU A 208 5.68 0.57 -2.01
C LEU A 208 5.49 1.81 -1.13
N ALA A 209 4.31 1.95 -0.54
CA ALA A 209 4.01 2.95 0.47
C ALA A 209 3.37 2.28 1.68
N ALA A 210 3.75 2.69 2.89
CA ALA A 210 2.96 2.34 4.07
C ALA A 210 1.67 3.18 4.09
N ASP A 211 0.55 2.58 4.46
CA ASP A 211 -0.74 3.23 4.52
C ASP A 211 -0.78 4.31 5.61
N HIS A 212 -0.40 3.97 6.85
CA HIS A 212 -0.29 4.89 7.97
C HIS A 212 0.59 4.34 9.10
N LEU A 213 0.97 5.22 10.05
CA LEU A 213 1.53 4.76 11.31
C LEU A 213 0.46 4.05 12.15
N PRO A 214 0.80 2.98 12.89
CA PRO A 214 -0.16 2.27 13.74
C PRO A 214 -0.60 3.15 14.93
N PRO A 215 -1.83 3.00 15.43
CA PRO A 215 -2.20 3.63 16.68
C PRO A 215 -1.50 2.87 17.82
N LEU A 216 -0.77 3.59 18.67
CA LEU A 216 -0.35 3.07 19.98
C LEU A 216 -1.50 3.28 20.98
N SER A 217 -1.43 2.65 22.16
CA SER A 217 -2.57 2.64 23.08
C SER A 217 -2.95 4.03 23.61
N ASP A 218 -1.97 4.91 23.86
CA ASP A 218 -2.24 6.33 24.20
C ASP A 218 -2.21 7.25 22.95
N GLY A 219 -2.35 6.65 21.77
CA GLY A 219 -2.40 7.36 20.48
C GLY A 219 -1.14 8.18 20.21
N THR A 220 -1.33 9.44 19.82
CA THR A 220 -0.25 10.38 19.51
C THR A 220 0.68 10.65 20.70
N GLN A 221 0.19 10.54 21.94
CA GLN A 221 0.99 10.87 23.12
C GLN A 221 2.16 9.89 23.30
N ASP A 222 1.97 8.61 23.01
CA ASP A 222 3.05 7.61 23.07
C ASP A 222 4.20 7.98 22.12
N TYR A 223 3.88 8.39 20.88
CA TYR A 223 4.87 8.80 19.89
C TYR A 223 5.73 9.99 20.37
N LEU A 224 5.11 10.95 21.07
CA LEU A 224 5.81 12.10 21.66
C LEU A 224 6.66 11.67 22.85
N THR A 225 6.08 10.90 23.78
CA THR A 225 6.74 10.44 25.01
C THR A 225 8.00 9.64 24.71
N TYR A 226 7.96 8.76 23.71
CA TYR A 226 9.09 7.91 23.33
C TYR A 226 10.03 8.56 22.29
N GLY A 227 9.69 9.74 21.76
CA GLY A 227 10.51 10.43 20.76
C GLY A 227 10.63 9.68 19.44
N TYR A 228 9.58 8.98 19.00
CA TYR A 228 9.58 8.19 17.77
C TYR A 228 9.20 9.00 16.52
N LEU A 229 8.81 10.26 16.68
CA LEU A 229 8.47 11.12 15.55
C LEU A 229 9.73 11.71 14.90
N PRO A 230 9.89 11.58 13.58
CA PRO A 230 10.98 12.22 12.87
C PRO A 230 10.80 13.75 12.87
N ALA A 231 11.89 14.48 12.67
CA ALA A 231 11.86 15.93 12.46
C ALA A 231 11.36 16.27 11.04
N LEU A 232 10.06 16.07 10.80
CA LEU A 232 9.37 16.35 9.54
C LEU A 232 8.18 17.28 9.78
N PRO A 233 7.68 18.00 8.75
CA PRO A 233 6.56 18.92 8.90
C PRO A 233 5.27 18.24 9.39
N ASP A 234 5.02 17.00 8.97
CA ASP A 234 3.87 16.20 9.40
C ASP A 234 4.31 14.78 9.76
N PRO A 235 4.90 14.59 10.95
CA PRO A 235 5.58 13.35 11.29
C PRO A 235 4.63 12.18 11.58
N LEU A 236 3.37 12.46 11.95
CA LEU A 236 2.36 11.42 12.23
C LEU A 236 1.80 10.79 10.95
N HIS A 237 1.79 11.55 9.86
CA HIS A 237 1.34 11.08 8.56
C HIS A 237 2.50 10.69 7.63
N SER A 238 3.74 10.95 8.05
CA SER A 238 4.95 10.60 7.29
C SER A 238 5.23 9.09 7.35
N ASN A 239 5.12 8.43 6.21
CA ASN A 239 5.27 6.99 6.06
C ASN A 239 6.43 6.64 5.13
N LEU A 240 6.93 5.41 5.28
CA LEU A 240 7.95 4.85 4.41
C LEU A 240 7.44 4.79 2.96
N PHE A 241 8.28 5.26 2.03
CA PHE A 241 8.05 5.16 0.60
C PHE A 241 9.28 4.58 -0.11
N LEU A 242 9.09 3.56 -0.93
CA LEU A 242 10.16 2.89 -1.70
C LEU A 242 9.78 2.80 -3.17
N VAL A 243 10.76 2.98 -4.03
CA VAL A 243 10.64 2.75 -5.47
C VAL A 243 11.81 1.88 -5.91
N PHE A 244 11.52 0.84 -6.68
CA PHE A 244 12.50 0.12 -7.46
C PHE A 244 12.18 0.31 -8.93
N ASP A 245 13.20 0.68 -9.71
CA ASP A 245 13.12 0.83 -11.15
C ASP A 245 14.22 -0.01 -11.77
N LYS A 246 13.84 -0.86 -12.73
CA LYS A 246 14.74 -1.77 -13.44
C LYS A 246 15.62 -2.60 -12.49
N GLY A 247 14.96 -3.16 -11.47
CA GLY A 247 15.58 -4.01 -10.47
C GLY A 247 16.49 -3.29 -9.47
N ARG A 248 16.52 -1.96 -9.46
CA ARG A 248 17.37 -1.18 -8.57
C ARG A 248 16.54 -0.30 -7.64
N PRO A 249 16.87 -0.23 -6.34
CA PRO A 249 16.23 0.73 -5.46
C PRO A 249 16.62 2.15 -5.91
N VAL A 250 15.63 2.99 -6.14
CA VAL A 250 15.82 4.40 -6.51
C VAL A 250 15.30 5.26 -5.36
N LYS A 251 16.04 6.31 -5.02
CA LYS A 251 15.53 7.30 -4.07
C LYS A 251 14.34 8.02 -4.74
N PRO A 252 13.10 7.85 -4.26
CA PRO A 252 11.92 8.27 -5.01
C PRO A 252 11.84 9.78 -5.19
N THR A 253 12.32 10.51 -4.19
CA THR A 253 12.33 11.97 -4.15
C THR A 253 13.33 12.44 -3.10
N GLU A 254 13.90 13.63 -3.31
CA GLU A 254 14.69 14.36 -2.32
C GLU A 254 13.80 15.12 -1.30
N ARG A 255 12.49 15.13 -1.50
CA ARG A 255 11.51 15.95 -0.78
C ARG A 255 10.36 15.10 -0.23
N VAL A 256 9.56 15.68 0.66
CA VAL A 256 8.38 15.00 1.24
C VAL A 256 7.29 14.89 0.18
N PHE A 257 6.88 13.66 -0.10
CA PHE A 257 5.85 13.27 -1.08
C PHE A 257 4.48 13.16 -0.41
N SER A 258 3.37 13.28 -1.12
CA SER A 258 2.03 12.91 -0.58
C SER A 258 1.54 11.64 -1.26
N HIS A 259 0.70 10.82 -0.60
CA HIS A 259 0.20 9.57 -1.19
C HIS A 259 -0.49 9.80 -2.54
N PHE A 260 -1.27 10.88 -2.68
CA PHE A 260 -1.92 11.22 -3.95
C PHE A 260 -0.95 11.58 -5.09
N ASN A 261 0.34 11.81 -4.81
CA ASN A 261 1.34 12.01 -5.84
C ASN A 261 1.92 10.70 -6.39
N ILE A 262 1.70 9.54 -5.75
CA ILE A 262 2.21 8.25 -6.21
C ILE A 262 1.65 7.88 -7.58
N TYR A 263 0.36 8.16 -7.79
CA TYR A 263 -0.30 8.11 -9.09
C TYR A 263 0.52 8.80 -10.19
N ARG A 264 0.97 10.05 -9.92
CA ARG A 264 1.70 10.87 -10.90
C ARG A 264 3.09 10.33 -11.16
N LEU A 265 3.77 9.82 -10.14
CA LEU A 265 5.08 9.17 -10.30
C LEU A 265 4.99 7.95 -11.23
N ILE A 266 3.94 7.14 -11.09
CA ILE A 266 3.72 5.97 -11.94
C ILE A 266 3.47 6.41 -13.39
N LEU A 267 2.56 7.36 -13.62
CA LEU A 267 2.28 7.86 -14.98
C LEU A 267 3.50 8.54 -15.61
N ASP A 268 4.28 9.28 -14.82
CA ASP A 268 5.51 9.92 -15.29
C ASP A 268 6.55 8.90 -15.73
N HIS A 269 6.75 7.84 -14.92
CA HIS A 269 7.63 6.74 -15.29
C HIS A 269 7.15 6.03 -16.57
N LEU A 270 5.86 5.72 -16.68
CA LEU A 270 5.30 5.03 -17.84
C LEU A 270 5.32 5.86 -19.15
N THR A 271 5.53 7.17 -19.04
CA THR A 271 5.56 8.10 -20.18
C THR A 271 6.94 8.69 -20.45
N ASP A 272 8.00 8.08 -19.92
CA ASP A 272 9.38 8.57 -20.04
C ASP A 272 9.51 10.07 -19.67
N HIS A 273 8.88 10.46 -18.56
CA HIS A 273 8.82 11.81 -18.00
C HIS A 273 7.99 12.85 -18.78
N GLU A 274 7.30 12.43 -19.85
CA GLU A 274 6.47 13.34 -20.65
C GLU A 274 5.24 13.83 -19.87
N TYR A 275 4.65 12.99 -19.03
CA TYR A 275 3.48 13.35 -18.22
C TYR A 275 3.76 14.57 -17.34
N CYS A 276 4.82 14.56 -16.53
CA CYS A 276 5.12 15.70 -15.67
C CYS A 276 5.73 16.89 -16.43
N ARG A 277 6.31 16.68 -17.62
CA ARG A 277 6.69 17.78 -18.51
C ARG A 277 5.47 18.58 -18.97
N ILE A 278 4.36 17.90 -19.28
CA ILE A 278 3.11 18.53 -19.73
C ILE A 278 2.32 19.07 -18.53
N GLN A 279 2.08 18.24 -17.52
CA GLN A 279 1.21 18.53 -16.37
C GLN A 279 1.88 19.40 -15.30
N ARG A 280 3.20 19.62 -15.41
CA ARG A 280 4.00 20.39 -14.44
C ARG A 280 3.81 19.87 -13.02
N CYS A 281 3.99 18.56 -12.82
CA CYS A 281 3.82 17.93 -11.52
C CYS A 281 4.61 18.67 -10.44
N ALA A 282 3.92 19.12 -9.39
CA ALA A 282 4.53 19.65 -8.19
C ALA A 282 4.38 18.60 -7.08
N PHE A 283 5.52 18.07 -6.62
CA PHE A 283 5.56 16.93 -5.70
C PHE A 283 5.79 17.33 -4.23
N ASP A 284 5.89 18.64 -3.95
CA ASP A 284 6.40 19.14 -2.67
C ASP A 284 5.30 19.28 -1.62
N ALA A 285 5.53 18.68 -0.45
CA ALA A 285 4.75 18.98 0.76
C ALA A 285 5.38 20.14 1.59
N PRO A 286 4.58 20.96 2.30
CA PRO A 286 3.11 20.95 2.32
C PRO A 286 2.54 21.40 0.97
N TYR A 287 1.56 20.65 0.47
CA TYR A 287 0.91 20.87 -0.82
C TYR A 287 -0.44 21.54 -0.58
N ASP A 288 -0.73 22.62 -1.31
CA ASP A 288 -2.08 23.17 -1.35
C ASP A 288 -2.99 22.17 -2.07
N LYS A 289 -3.87 21.52 -1.33
CA LYS A 289 -4.77 20.48 -1.85
C LYS A 289 -5.90 21.07 -2.68
N GLU A 290 -6.29 22.33 -2.45
CA GLU A 290 -7.48 22.95 -3.02
C GLU A 290 -7.58 22.88 -4.55
N PRO A 291 -6.49 23.05 -5.33
CA PRO A 291 -6.53 22.90 -6.78
C PRO A 291 -6.99 21.52 -7.28
N LEU A 292 -6.94 20.47 -6.44
CA LEU A 292 -7.36 19.10 -6.77
C LEU A 292 -8.78 18.78 -6.31
N ARG A 293 -9.49 19.72 -5.66
CA ARG A 293 -10.81 19.48 -5.09
C ARG A 293 -11.89 19.25 -6.16
N ASP A 294 -11.78 19.90 -7.32
CA ASP A 294 -12.71 19.67 -8.43
C ASP A 294 -12.49 18.30 -9.08
N ASP A 295 -11.23 17.87 -9.28
CA ASP A 295 -10.90 16.52 -9.75
C ASP A 295 -11.43 15.45 -8.79
N TYR A 296 -11.27 15.67 -7.48
CA TYR A 296 -11.87 14.84 -6.44
C TYR A 296 -13.39 14.74 -6.59
N ARG A 297 -14.10 15.87 -6.69
CA ARG A 297 -15.57 15.88 -6.84
C ARG A 297 -16.04 15.18 -8.11
N ILE A 298 -15.30 15.29 -9.20
CA ILE A 298 -15.56 14.56 -10.44
C ILE A 298 -15.46 13.05 -10.20
N ILE A 299 -14.39 12.58 -9.55
CA ILE A 299 -14.21 11.17 -9.20
C ILE A 299 -15.36 10.68 -8.30
N MET A 300 -15.70 11.43 -7.25
CA MET A 300 -16.77 11.04 -6.32
C MET A 300 -18.15 11.02 -6.99
N GLY A 301 -18.43 11.99 -7.88
CA GLY A 301 -19.68 12.03 -8.65
C GLY A 301 -19.78 10.96 -9.75
N LEU A 302 -18.66 10.37 -10.17
CA LEU A 302 -18.64 9.16 -11.01
C LEU A 302 -18.84 7.90 -10.15
N ALA A 303 -18.17 7.84 -9.00
CA ALA A 303 -18.21 6.71 -8.08
C ALA A 303 -19.62 6.43 -7.56
N SER A 304 -20.44 7.46 -7.37
CA SER A 304 -21.80 7.37 -6.81
C SER A 304 -22.90 6.99 -7.80
N ARG A 305 -22.57 6.72 -9.07
CA ARG A 305 -23.55 6.51 -10.15
C ARG A 305 -24.21 5.13 -10.13
#